data_AF-A0A3D2EXI4-F1
#
_entry.id   AF-A0A3D2EXI4-F1
#
_cell.length_a   1.000
_cell.length_b   1.000
_cell.length_c   1.000
_cell.angle_alpha   90.00
_cell.angle_beta   90.00
_cell.angle_gamma   90.00
#
_symmetry.space_group_name_H-M   'P 1'
#
loop_
_entity.id
_entity.type
_entity.pdbx_description
1 polymer ?
#
loop_
_entity_poly.entity_id
_entity_poly.type
_entity_poly.pdbx_seq_one_letter_code
_entity_poly.pdbx_strand_id
1 'polypeptide(L)' 'PIPQGLLQKALRVLQQTADNQSSMLQDCLAKRPTEIDAINGFIIQQGAIMHLPCAAHKQICQDLRQQYPNA' A
#
# COMPACT_ATOMS: atom_id res chain seq x y z
N PRO A 1 11.85 -9.54 -13.00
CA PRO A 1 12.55 -8.27 -12.71
C PRO A 1 11.58 -7.08 -12.81
N ILE A 2 11.49 -6.25 -11.77
CA ILE A 2 10.76 -4.97 -11.87
C ILE A 2 11.50 -4.12 -12.91
N PRO A 3 10.83 -3.56 -13.93
CA PRO A 3 11.47 -2.62 -14.83
C PRO A 3 12.14 -1.51 -14.00
N GLN A 4 13.46 -1.33 -14.13
CA GLN A 4 14.21 -0.40 -13.26
C GLN A 4 13.59 1.00 -13.23
N GLY A 5 12.97 1.44 -14.33
CA GLY A 5 12.26 2.71 -14.41
C GLY A 5 11.07 2.85 -13.46
N LEU A 6 10.33 1.77 -13.15
CA LEU A 6 9.19 1.83 -12.23
C LEU A 6 9.65 2.02 -10.78
N LEU A 7 10.65 1.26 -10.35
CA LEU A 7 11.21 1.40 -9.00
C LEU A 7 11.83 2.80 -8.82
N GLN A 8 12.62 3.26 -9.79
CA GLN A 8 13.19 4.61 -9.74
C GLN A 8 12.12 5.71 -9.71
N LYS A 9 11.01 5.53 -10.44
CA LYS A 9 9.88 6.47 -10.39
C LYS A 9 9.23 6.50 -9.02
N ALA A 10 9.00 5.34 -8.40
CA ALA A 10 8.45 5.27 -7.04
C ALA A 10 9.39 5.94 -6.03
N LEU A 11 10.70 5.66 -6.10
CA LEU A 11 11.72 6.29 -5.24
C LEU A 11 11.76 7.82 -5.44
N ARG A 12 11.64 8.30 -6.68
CA ARG A 12 11.59 9.74 -6.95
C ARG A 12 10.37 10.40 -6.31
N VAL A 13 9.19 9.79 -6.41
CA VAL A 13 7.97 10.31 -5.77
C VAL A 13 8.17 10.37 -4.26
N LEU A 14 8.68 9.29 -3.65
CA LEU A 14 8.97 9.25 -2.21
C LEU A 14 9.92 10.39 -1.79
N GLN A 15 10.97 10.66 -2.56
CA GLN A 15 11.89 11.77 -2.29
C GLN A 15 11.22 13.14 -2.43
N GLN A 16 10.41 13.33 -3.47
CA GLN A 16 9.73 14.60 -3.75
C GLN A 16 8.62 14.92 -2.74
N THR A 17 8.08 13.91 -2.08
CA THR A 17 7.01 14.04 -1.07
C THR A 17 7.50 13.65 0.32
N ALA A 18 8.79 13.76 0.61
CA ALA A 18 9.38 13.30 1.86
C ALA A 18 8.80 14.00 3.12
N ASP A 19 8.45 15.28 2.99
CA ASP A 19 7.86 16.08 4.07
C ASP A 19 6.32 15.93 4.15
N ASN A 20 5.72 15.15 3.24
CA ASN A 20 4.27 14.96 3.21
C ASN A 20 3.84 13.80 4.12
N GLN A 21 2.64 13.93 4.68
CA GLN A 21 1.93 12.81 5.27
C GLN A 21 1.00 12.20 4.23
N SER A 22 1.11 10.88 3.96
CA SER A 22 0.22 10.22 3.00
C SER A 22 -1.25 10.29 3.45
N SER A 23 -2.18 10.34 2.50
CA SER A 23 -3.63 10.37 2.80
C SER A 23 -4.05 9.19 3.68
N MET A 24 -3.62 7.98 3.33
CA MET A 24 -3.90 6.77 4.10
C MET A 24 -3.40 6.86 5.55
N LEU A 25 -2.21 7.45 5.79
CA LEU A 25 -1.72 7.66 7.15
C LEU A 25 -2.56 8.71 7.90
N GLN A 26 -2.98 9.78 7.21
CA GLN A 26 -3.90 10.76 7.80
C GLN A 26 -5.24 10.12 8.19
N ASP A 27 -5.80 9.25 7.35
CA ASP A 27 -7.03 8.51 7.65
C ASP A 27 -6.86 7.59 8.87
N CYS A 28 -5.75 6.85 8.95
CA CYS A 28 -5.39 6.05 10.11
C CYS A 28 -5.38 6.88 11.40
N LEU A 29 -4.69 8.04 11.39
CA LEU A 29 -4.59 8.91 12.55
C LEU A 29 -5.94 9.56 12.92
N ALA A 30 -6.77 9.85 11.92
CA ALA A 30 -8.12 10.38 12.10
C ALA A 30 -9.17 9.30 12.42
N LYS A 31 -8.78 8.01 12.49
CA LYS A 31 -9.68 6.85 12.67
C LYS A 31 -10.79 6.80 11.62
N ARG A 32 -10.45 7.17 10.38
CA ARG A 32 -11.34 7.08 9.22
C ARG A 32 -11.05 5.79 8.44
N PRO A 33 -12.02 5.29 7.66
CA PRO A 33 -11.77 4.18 6.74
C PRO A 33 -10.63 4.53 5.78
N THR A 34 -9.76 3.55 5.49
CA THR A 34 -8.64 3.75 4.57
C THR A 34 -8.93 3.17 3.18
N GLU A 35 -8.08 3.52 2.21
CA GLU A 35 -8.11 2.94 0.87
C GLU A 35 -7.34 1.60 0.76
N ILE A 36 -6.96 0.97 1.88
CA ILE A 36 -6.06 -0.22 1.86
C ILE A 36 -6.64 -1.38 1.05
N ASP A 37 -7.94 -1.62 1.13
CA ASP A 37 -8.61 -2.67 0.35
C ASP A 37 -8.76 -2.31 -1.13
N ALA A 38 -9.00 -1.04 -1.42
CA ALA A 38 -9.10 -0.56 -2.80
C ALA A 38 -7.75 -0.65 -3.54
N ILE A 39 -6.63 -0.36 -2.86
CA ILE A 39 -5.29 -0.37 -3.48
C ILE A 39 -4.65 -1.76 -3.36
N ASN A 40 -4.36 -2.22 -2.14
CA ASN A 40 -3.65 -3.48 -1.94
C ASN A 40 -4.59 -4.68 -2.10
N GLY A 41 -5.82 -4.58 -1.62
CA GLY A 41 -6.82 -5.63 -1.78
C GLY A 41 -7.10 -5.95 -3.25
N PHE A 42 -7.19 -4.93 -4.10
CA PHE A 42 -7.30 -5.11 -5.56
C PHE A 42 -6.10 -5.91 -6.12
N ILE A 43 -4.86 -5.55 -5.80
CA ILE A 43 -3.67 -6.27 -6.28
C ILE A 43 -3.68 -7.73 -5.81
N ILE A 44 -4.06 -7.98 -4.55
CA ILE A 44 -4.18 -9.34 -3.99
C ILE A 44 -5.23 -10.15 -4.76
N GLN A 45 -6.38 -9.54 -5.06
CA GLN A 45 -7.44 -10.20 -5.83
C GLN A 45 -6.99 -10.52 -7.26
N GLN A 46 -6.36 -9.57 -7.96
CA GLN A 46 -5.84 -9.81 -9.31
C GLN A 46 -4.74 -10.88 -9.31
N GLY A 47 -3.83 -10.84 -8.33
CA GLY A 47 -2.81 -11.86 -8.15
C GLY A 47 -3.40 -13.25 -7.94
N ALA A 48 -4.47 -13.36 -7.15
CA ALA A 48 -5.17 -14.64 -6.95
C ALA A 48 -5.75 -15.20 -8.25
N ILE A 49 -6.39 -14.37 -9.09
CA ILE A 49 -6.92 -14.75 -10.40
C ILE A 49 -5.81 -15.23 -11.33
N MET A 50 -4.65 -14.55 -11.31
CA MET A 50 -3.50 -14.87 -12.15
C MET A 50 -2.56 -15.93 -11.55
N HIS A 51 -2.91 -16.51 -10.40
CA HIS A 51 -2.07 -17.43 -9.64
C HIS A 51 -0.66 -16.88 -9.29
N LEU A 52 -0.57 -15.57 -9.07
CA LEU A 52 0.66 -14.88 -8.66
C LEU A 52 0.69 -14.66 -7.13
N PRO A 53 1.82 -14.93 -6.46
CA PRO A 53 1.96 -14.68 -5.04
C PRO A 53 2.08 -13.17 -4.75
N CYS A 54 1.19 -12.65 -3.90
CA CYS A 54 1.21 -11.26 -3.44
C CYS A 54 1.54 -11.14 -1.94
N ALA A 55 2.55 -11.89 -1.47
CA ALA A 55 2.87 -12.00 -0.04
C ALA A 55 3.16 -10.63 0.62
N ALA A 56 3.95 -9.77 -0.04
CA ALA A 56 4.27 -8.44 0.48
C ALA A 56 3.02 -7.54 0.64
N HIS A 57 2.09 -7.56 -0.33
CA HIS A 57 0.85 -6.79 -0.22
C HIS A 57 -0.02 -7.29 0.93
N LYS A 58 -0.11 -8.62 1.11
CA LYS A 58 -0.86 -9.24 2.22
C LYS A 58 -0.27 -8.83 3.58
N GLN A 59 1.07 -8.87 3.69
CA GLN A 59 1.75 -8.49 4.93
C GLN A 59 1.48 -7.03 5.29
N ILE A 60 1.60 -6.11 4.32
CA ILE A 60 1.31 -4.68 4.56
C ILE A 60 -0.12 -4.46 5.03
N CYS A 61 -1.12 -5.14 4.44
CA CYS A 61 -2.51 -5.06 4.92
C CYS A 61 -2.66 -5.54 6.36
N GLN A 62 -1.94 -6.61 6.75
CA GLN A 62 -1.98 -7.14 8.11
C GLN A 62 -1.32 -6.19 9.10
N ASP A 63 -0.10 -5.73 8.80
CA ASP A 63 0.67 -4.82 9.65
C ASP A 63 -0.09 -3.52 9.90
N LEU A 64 -0.68 -2.95 8.85
CA LEU A 64 -1.44 -1.71 8.94
C LEU A 64 -2.67 -1.87 9.85
N ARG A 65 -3.41 -2.99 9.75
CA ARG A 65 -4.57 -3.27 10.60
C ARG A 65 -4.19 -3.61 12.04
N GLN A 66 -3.03 -4.25 12.25
CA GLN A 66 -2.51 -4.48 13.60
C GLN A 66 -2.16 -3.16 14.30
N GLN A 67 -1.54 -2.22 13.56
CA GLN A 67 -1.16 -0.92 14.10
C GLN A 67 -2.35 0.04 14.20
N TYR A 68 -3.29 -0.02 13.27
CA TYR A 68 -4.47 0.85 13.17
C TYR A 68 -5.73 0.00 12.99
N PRO A 69 -6.39 -0.46 14.08
CA PRO A 69 -7.53 -1.40 13.99
C PRO A 69 -8.77 -0.90 13.24
N ASN A 70 -8.86 0.40 12.98
CA ASN A 70 -9.98 1.02 12.24
C ASN A 70 -9.68 1.20 10.74
N ALA A 71 -8.51 0.75 10.29
CA ALA A 71 -8.02 0.97 8.95
C ALA A 71 -8.54 -0.05 7.92
#